data_AF-A0A4R6K539-F1
#
_entry.id   AF-A0A4R6K539-F1
#
_cell.length_a   1.000
_cell.length_b   1.000
_cell.length_c   1.000
_cell.angle_alpha   90.00
_cell.angle_beta   90.00
_cell.angle_gamma   90.00
#
_symmetry.space_group_name_H-M   'P 1'
#
loop_
_entity.id
_entity.type
_entity.pdbx_description
1 polymer ?
#
loop_
_entity_poly.entity_id
_entity_poly.type
_entity_poly.pdbx_seq_one_letter_code
_entity_poly.pdbx_strand_id
1 'polypeptide(L)'
;MVSEGAAGVREWLARVAWPLSSLRERFGTSYYALALLCGSGEFRARRLRPGPWPGPMDGPVVSNRLDRGGFNSLEGQLAAANPGDHLLDLRSASEAPDAVQRWLDEPQMFRSFGAYVQRWTYKCQFAPTNLTKEYDGLAYVAISTPSVPSDA
;
A
#
# COMPACT_ATOMS: atom_id res chain seq x y z
N MET A 1 31.19 3.24 27.51
CA MET A 1 31.04 4.44 26.65
C MET A 1 30.63 3.95 25.26
N VAL A 2 29.36 3.55 25.10
CA VAL A 2 28.79 3.04 23.84
C VAL A 2 27.31 3.44 23.84
N SER A 3 26.98 4.68 23.50
CA SER A 3 25.57 5.08 23.35
C SER A 3 25.30 6.22 22.36
N GLU A 4 26.25 6.63 21.53
CA GLU A 4 26.04 7.75 20.59
C GLU A 4 25.58 7.32 19.18
N GLY A 5 25.82 6.07 18.77
CA GLY A 5 25.50 5.61 17.41
C GLY A 5 24.01 5.30 17.17
N ALA A 6 23.30 4.76 18.18
CA ALA A 6 21.91 4.33 18.03
C ALA A 6 20.91 5.50 18.04
N ALA A 7 21.23 6.58 18.75
CA ALA A 7 20.42 7.80 18.78
C ALA A 7 20.46 8.51 17.42
N GLY A 8 21.65 8.67 16.84
CA GLY A 8 21.82 9.31 15.53
C GLY A 8 21.15 8.54 14.37
N VAL A 9 21.14 7.21 14.40
CA VAL A 9 20.42 6.40 13.39
C VAL A 9 18.90 6.53 13.55
N ARG A 10 18.38 6.57 14.79
CA ARG A 10 16.94 6.77 15.03
C ARG A 10 16.49 8.19 14.65
N GLU A 11 17.31 9.20 14.92
CA GLU A 11 17.04 10.59 14.55
C GLU A 11 17.15 10.82 13.04
N TRP A 12 18.10 10.16 12.38
CA TRP A 12 18.21 10.17 10.92
C TRP A 12 17.04 9.42 10.27
N LEU A 13 16.65 8.25 10.78
CA LEU A 13 15.46 7.54 10.33
C LEU A 13 14.17 8.33 10.58
N ALA A 14 14.05 9.07 11.68
CA ALA A 14 12.91 9.95 11.95
C ALA A 14 12.86 11.18 11.03
N ARG A 15 14.00 11.66 10.53
CA ARG A 15 14.09 12.72 9.51
C ARG A 15 13.76 12.25 8.10
N VAL A 16 14.02 10.98 7.79
CA VAL A 16 13.82 10.40 6.44
C VAL A 16 12.47 9.66 6.34
N ALA A 17 11.97 9.10 7.44
CA ALA A 17 10.60 8.65 7.59
C ALA A 17 9.70 9.86 7.85
N TRP A 18 9.40 10.61 6.79
CA TRP A 18 8.38 11.67 6.81
C TRP A 18 7.15 11.30 5.97
N PRO A 19 6.39 10.21 6.24
CA PRO A 19 5.59 9.63 5.17
C PRO A 19 4.13 10.08 5.19
N LEU A 20 3.40 9.98 6.31
CA LEU A 20 1.97 10.34 6.37
C LEU A 20 1.52 10.77 7.78
N SER A 21 2.13 10.21 8.82
CA SER A 21 1.82 10.53 10.23
C SER A 21 2.07 11.99 10.59
N SER A 22 3.21 12.55 10.15
CA SER A 22 3.54 13.96 10.38
C SER A 22 2.60 14.93 9.65
N LEU A 23 1.99 14.52 8.52
CA LEU A 23 0.95 15.30 7.85
C LEU A 23 -0.35 15.28 8.64
N ARG A 24 -0.76 14.11 9.14
CA ARG A 24 -1.92 13.98 10.02
C ARG A 24 -1.75 14.76 11.32
N GLU A 25 -0.56 14.75 11.93
CA GLU A 25 -0.25 15.56 13.11
C GLU A 25 -0.32 17.06 12.83
N ARG A 26 0.18 17.50 11.66
CA ARG A 26 0.21 18.92 11.30
C ARG A 26 -1.15 19.48 10.89
N PHE A 27 -1.95 18.71 10.16
CA PHE A 27 -3.17 19.19 9.52
C PHE A 27 -4.46 18.63 10.15
N GLY A 28 -4.34 17.68 11.09
CA GLY A 28 -5.46 17.13 11.86
C GLY A 28 -6.60 16.67 10.96
N THR A 29 -7.82 17.16 11.24
CA THR A 29 -9.05 16.82 10.52
C THR A 29 -9.11 17.38 9.10
N SER A 30 -8.25 18.35 8.75
CA SER A 30 -8.16 18.91 7.39
C SER A 30 -7.36 18.02 6.45
N TYR A 31 -6.74 16.95 6.96
CA TYR A 31 -6.03 15.95 6.17
C TYR A 31 -6.91 14.70 6.01
N TYR A 32 -6.97 14.19 4.79
CA TYR A 32 -7.67 12.95 4.44
C TYR A 32 -6.70 12.01 3.74
N ALA A 33 -6.37 10.89 4.38
CA ALA A 33 -5.53 9.84 3.81
C ALA A 33 -6.40 8.82 3.06
N LEU A 34 -6.25 8.76 1.73
CA LEU A 34 -6.94 7.81 0.88
C LEU A 34 -5.95 6.76 0.36
N ALA A 35 -6.23 5.48 0.63
CA ALA A 35 -5.50 4.39 -0.02
C ALA A 35 -6.11 4.07 -1.39
N LEU A 36 -5.26 3.80 -2.39
CA LEU A 36 -5.68 3.26 -3.67
C LEU A 36 -5.33 1.78 -3.75
N LEU A 37 -6.32 0.94 -4.04
CA LEU A 37 -6.18 -0.50 -4.15
C LEU A 37 -6.63 -0.97 -5.54
N CYS A 38 -5.93 -1.95 -6.08
CA CYS A 38 -6.27 -2.58 -7.34
C CYS A 38 -6.61 -4.05 -7.12
N GLY A 39 -7.74 -4.51 -7.66
CA GLY A 39 -8.18 -5.91 -7.57
C GLY A 39 -7.31 -6.84 -8.43
N SER A 40 -7.26 -6.53 -9.72
CA SER A 40 -6.52 -7.28 -10.74
C SER A 40 -6.07 -6.33 -11.85
N GLY A 41 -5.38 -6.85 -12.86
CA GLY A 41 -4.99 -6.08 -14.04
C GLY A 41 -3.48 -5.96 -14.16
N GLU A 42 -2.99 -4.78 -14.49
CA GLU A 42 -1.56 -4.56 -14.70
C GLU A 42 -1.10 -3.18 -14.21
N PHE A 43 0.18 -3.10 -13.79
CA PHE A 43 0.82 -1.86 -13.39
C PHE A 43 2.25 -1.79 -13.91
N ARG A 44 2.79 -0.57 -13.99
CA ARG A 44 4.15 -0.33 -14.48
C ARG A 44 5.14 -0.16 -13.33
N ALA A 45 6.20 -0.96 -13.34
CA ALA A 45 7.30 -0.85 -12.38
C ALA A 45 8.59 -1.45 -12.97
N ARG A 46 9.73 -1.07 -12.40
CA ARG A 46 11.03 -1.66 -12.72
C ARG A 46 11.21 -2.96 -11.93
N ARG A 47 11.71 -4.00 -12.58
CA ARG A 47 11.99 -5.28 -11.92
C ARG A 47 13.41 -5.32 -11.38
N LEU A 48 13.54 -5.43 -10.07
CA LEU A 48 14.82 -5.64 -9.42
C LEU A 48 15.32 -7.07 -9.71
N ARG A 49 16.63 -7.18 -9.98
CA ARG A 49 17.27 -8.50 -10.09
C ARG A 49 17.31 -9.17 -8.71
N PRO A 50 17.08 -10.48 -8.63
CA PRO A 50 17.26 -11.22 -7.39
C PRO A 50 18.73 -11.18 -6.96
N GLY A 51 18.99 -10.97 -5.66
CA GLY A 51 20.34 -10.95 -5.10
C GLY A 51 20.39 -10.23 -3.74
N PRO A 52 21.49 -10.37 -2.99
CA PRO A 52 21.67 -9.72 -1.68
C PRO A 52 21.84 -8.20 -1.78
N TRP A 53 22.12 -7.68 -2.97
CA TRP A 53 22.29 -6.26 -3.25
C TRP A 53 21.29 -5.83 -4.33
N PRO A 54 20.70 -4.63 -4.22
CA PRO A 54 19.92 -4.07 -5.31
C PRO A 54 20.87 -3.95 -6.50
N GLY A 55 20.63 -4.74 -7.54
CA GLY A 55 21.33 -4.58 -8.81
C GLY A 55 21.07 -3.19 -9.42
N PRO A 56 21.55 -2.93 -10.65
CA PRO A 56 21.31 -1.68 -11.33
C PRO A 56 19.81 -1.30 -11.34
N MET A 57 19.48 -0.09 -10.87
CA MET A 57 18.10 0.43 -10.77
C MET A 57 17.60 1.07 -12.08
N ASP A 58 18.42 1.08 -13.11
CA ASP A 58 18.18 1.68 -14.43
C ASP A 58 17.42 0.76 -15.39
N GLY A 59 17.14 -0.48 -15.00
CA GLY A 59 16.40 -1.45 -15.83
C GLY A 59 15.02 -0.95 -16.28
N PRO A 60 14.49 -1.39 -17.43
CA PRO A 60 13.32 -0.79 -18.07
C PRO A 60 12.06 -0.84 -17.19
N VAL A 61 11.19 0.16 -17.35
CA VAL A 61 9.85 0.14 -16.77
C VAL A 61 8.98 -0.79 -17.61
N VAL A 62 8.53 -1.89 -17.01
CA VAL A 62 7.74 -2.92 -17.69
C VAL A 62 6.34 -3.05 -17.09
N SER A 63 5.43 -3.65 -17.84
CA SER A 63 4.13 -4.07 -17.31
C SER A 63 4.28 -5.29 -16.39
N ASN A 64 3.59 -5.27 -15.25
CA ASN A 64 3.54 -6.32 -14.26
C ASN A 64 2.09 -6.70 -14.00
N ARG A 65 1.80 -7.99 -14.10
CA ARG A 65 0.45 -8.52 -13.94
C ARG A 65 0.08 -8.64 -12.47
N LEU A 66 -1.08 -8.11 -12.14
CA LEU A 66 -1.74 -8.25 -10.87
C LEU A 66 -2.87 -9.28 -11.02
N ASP A 67 -2.68 -10.46 -10.42
CA ASP A 67 -3.76 -11.44 -10.36
C ASP A 67 -4.79 -11.03 -9.32
N ARG A 68 -6.03 -11.48 -9.49
CA ARG A 68 -7.09 -11.32 -8.48
C ARG A 68 -6.56 -11.95 -7.18
N GLY A 69 -6.36 -11.12 -6.16
CA GLY A 69 -5.80 -11.57 -4.90
C GLY A 69 -6.65 -12.70 -4.30
N GLY A 70 -6.02 -13.61 -3.54
CA GLY A 70 -6.75 -14.65 -2.81
C GLY A 70 -7.60 -14.06 -1.69
N PHE A 71 -8.52 -14.86 -1.12
CA PHE A 71 -9.43 -14.42 -0.05
C PHE A 71 -8.73 -13.90 1.22
N ASN A 72 -7.43 -14.19 1.39
CA ASN A 72 -6.64 -13.69 2.51
C ASN A 72 -6.05 -12.30 2.28
N SER A 73 -6.19 -11.74 1.07
CA SER A 73 -5.78 -10.37 0.76
C SER A 73 -6.95 -9.41 0.91
N LEU A 74 -6.68 -8.18 1.34
CA LEU A 74 -7.68 -7.12 1.45
C LEU A 74 -8.41 -6.92 0.11
N GLU A 75 -7.67 -6.85 -1.00
CA GLU A 75 -8.28 -6.62 -2.31
C GLU A 75 -9.15 -7.81 -2.77
N GLY A 76 -8.82 -9.03 -2.35
CA GLY A 76 -9.63 -10.21 -2.61
C GLY A 76 -10.93 -10.20 -1.81
N GLN A 77 -10.90 -9.76 -0.55
CA GLN A 77 -12.09 -9.62 0.29
C GLN A 77 -13.01 -8.50 -0.23
N LEU A 78 -12.45 -7.35 -0.60
CA LEU A 78 -13.20 -6.26 -1.23
C LEU A 78 -13.84 -6.71 -2.55
N ALA A 79 -13.09 -7.43 -3.41
CA ALA A 79 -13.61 -7.97 -4.66
C ALA A 79 -14.72 -9.01 -4.49
N ALA A 80 -14.76 -9.70 -3.34
CA ALA A 80 -15.79 -10.68 -3.02
C ALA A 80 -17.07 -10.01 -2.49
N ALA A 81 -16.92 -8.91 -1.73
CA ALA A 81 -18.04 -8.12 -1.22
C ALA A 81 -18.70 -7.27 -2.32
N ASN A 82 -17.88 -6.60 -3.15
CA ASN A 82 -18.33 -5.85 -4.32
C ASN A 82 -17.30 -5.99 -5.45
N PRO A 83 -17.63 -6.68 -6.56
CA PRO A 83 -16.67 -6.93 -7.63
C PRO A 83 -16.34 -5.70 -8.50
N GLY A 84 -17.10 -4.61 -8.40
CA GLY A 84 -16.87 -3.37 -9.16
C GLY A 84 -16.01 -2.35 -8.42
N ASP A 85 -15.74 -1.22 -9.07
CA ASP A 85 -15.04 -0.09 -8.45
C ASP A 85 -15.90 0.50 -7.33
N HIS A 86 -15.27 0.84 -6.20
CA HIS A 86 -15.98 1.41 -5.06
C HIS A 86 -15.06 2.20 -4.12
N LEU A 87 -15.67 3.11 -3.37
CA LEU A 87 -15.02 3.90 -2.34
C LEU A 87 -15.59 3.49 -0.98
N LEU A 88 -14.72 3.27 0.01
CA LEU A 88 -15.09 3.07 1.40
C LEU A 88 -14.63 4.28 2.21
N ASP A 89 -15.54 4.87 2.97
CA ASP A 89 -15.20 5.81 4.03
C ASP A 89 -14.96 5.05 5.33
N LEU A 90 -13.74 5.08 5.85
CA LEU A 90 -13.37 4.41 7.09
C LEU A 90 -13.68 5.28 8.32
N ARG A 91 -13.99 6.57 8.14
CA ARG A 91 -14.36 7.44 9.27
C ARG A 91 -15.71 7.08 9.86
N SER A 92 -16.59 6.48 9.06
CA SER A 92 -17.88 5.95 9.50
C SER A 92 -17.80 4.50 10.01
N ALA A 93 -16.59 3.97 10.25
CA ALA A 93 -16.40 2.58 10.70
C ALA A 93 -17.16 2.24 11.98
N SER A 94 -17.33 3.20 12.90
CA SER A 94 -18.08 3.01 14.15
C SER A 94 -19.57 2.74 13.93
N GLU A 95 -20.11 3.06 12.75
CA GLU A 95 -21.50 2.82 12.38
C GLU A 95 -21.68 1.49 11.63
N ALA A 96 -20.58 0.81 11.28
CA ALA A 96 -20.63 -0.45 10.55
C ALA A 96 -21.14 -1.60 11.45
N PRO A 97 -21.63 -2.72 10.88
CA PRO A 97 -21.99 -3.90 11.67
C PRO A 97 -20.81 -4.44 12.49
N ASP A 98 -21.07 -5.04 13.66
CA ASP A 98 -20.04 -5.54 14.59
C ASP A 98 -18.99 -6.46 13.95
N ALA A 99 -19.40 -7.25 12.95
CA ALA A 99 -18.48 -8.11 12.21
C ALA A 99 -17.46 -7.31 11.39
N VAL A 100 -17.90 -6.18 10.81
CA VAL A 100 -17.05 -5.27 10.03
C VAL A 100 -16.15 -4.48 10.97
N GLN A 101 -16.66 -4.02 12.12
CA GLN A 101 -15.85 -3.33 13.12
C GLN A 101 -14.70 -4.23 13.61
N ARG A 102 -15.01 -5.47 14.02
CA ARG A 102 -13.98 -6.45 14.43
C ARG A 102 -13.00 -6.78 13.30
N TRP A 103 -13.48 -6.82 12.06
CA TRP A 103 -12.61 -7.02 10.91
C TRP A 103 -11.65 -5.83 10.70
N LEU A 104 -12.12 -4.58 10.90
CA LEU A 104 -11.30 -3.38 10.80
C LEU A 104 -10.28 -3.22 11.95
N ASP A 105 -10.53 -3.84 13.10
CA ASP A 105 -9.61 -3.86 14.24
C ASP A 105 -8.40 -4.78 14.02
N GLU A 106 -8.48 -5.70 13.07
CA GLU A 106 -7.41 -6.65 12.73
C GLU A 106 -6.52 -6.13 11.58
N PRO A 107 -5.20 -6.38 11.62
CA PRO A 107 -4.32 -6.05 10.49
C PRO A 107 -4.72 -6.79 9.21
N GLN A 108 -4.97 -6.02 8.14
CA GLN A 108 -5.33 -6.56 6.84
C GLN A 108 -4.09 -6.73 5.96
N MET A 109 -4.04 -7.81 5.18
CA MET A 109 -2.94 -8.04 4.23
C MET A 109 -3.13 -7.16 3.00
N PHE A 110 -2.36 -6.07 2.94
CA PHE A 110 -2.43 -5.01 1.95
C PHE A 110 -1.33 -5.20 0.89
N ARG A 111 -1.65 -5.20 -0.41
CA ARG A 111 -0.62 -5.25 -1.46
C ARG A 111 0.00 -3.87 -1.66
N SER A 112 1.32 -3.79 -1.54
CA SER A 112 2.05 -2.56 -1.73
C SER A 112 3.11 -2.73 -2.81
N PHE A 113 2.94 -1.98 -3.91
CA PHE A 113 3.87 -1.95 -5.02
C PHE A 113 4.41 -0.54 -5.19
N GLY A 114 5.74 -0.41 -5.20
CA GLY A 114 6.41 0.83 -5.53
C GLY A 114 6.88 0.87 -6.99
N ALA A 115 7.65 1.90 -7.31
CA ALA A 115 8.33 2.04 -8.61
C ALA A 115 9.29 0.87 -8.92
N TYR A 116 9.67 0.10 -7.89
CA TYR A 116 10.55 -1.06 -7.98
C TYR A 116 9.89 -2.27 -7.33
N VAL A 117 9.94 -3.41 -8.02
CA VAL A 117 9.37 -4.67 -7.55
C VAL A 117 10.33 -5.83 -7.74
N GLN A 118 10.27 -6.84 -6.87
CA GLN A 118 11.10 -8.04 -6.99
C GLN A 118 10.67 -8.87 -8.19
N ARG A 119 11.58 -9.21 -9.11
CA ARG A 119 11.24 -9.85 -10.40
C ARG A 119 10.32 -11.07 -10.28
N TRP A 120 10.52 -11.92 -9.26
CA TRP A 120 9.82 -13.20 -9.10
C TRP A 120 8.80 -13.19 -7.97
N THR A 121 9.05 -12.43 -6.92
CA THR A 121 8.30 -12.51 -5.66
C THR A 121 7.45 -11.29 -5.39
N TYR A 122 7.33 -10.33 -6.33
CA TYR A 122 6.48 -9.15 -6.12
C TYR A 122 5.04 -9.53 -5.78
N LYS A 123 4.51 -10.62 -6.34
CA LYS A 123 3.15 -11.10 -6.04
C LYS A 123 2.95 -11.51 -4.56
N CYS A 124 4.03 -11.69 -3.80
CA CYS A 124 4.02 -11.97 -2.37
C CYS A 124 4.28 -10.73 -1.51
N GLN A 125 4.33 -9.52 -2.10
CA GLN A 125 4.52 -8.28 -1.36
C GLN A 125 3.21 -7.85 -0.72
N PHE A 126 3.02 -8.30 0.51
CA PHE A 126 1.96 -7.88 1.40
C PHE A 126 2.56 -7.18 2.62
N ALA A 127 1.87 -6.14 3.09
CA ALA A 127 2.12 -5.51 4.36
C ALA A 127 0.88 -5.68 5.24
N PRO A 128 1.00 -6.21 6.46
CA PRO A 128 -0.09 -6.15 7.44
C PRO A 128 -0.32 -4.69 7.83
N THR A 129 -1.53 -4.19 7.60
CA THR A 129 -1.89 -2.77 7.78
C THR A 129 -3.14 -2.64 8.62
N ASN A 130 -3.11 -1.77 9.63
CA ASN A 130 -4.30 -1.39 10.40
C ASN A 130 -5.01 -0.26 9.64
N LEU A 131 -6.06 -0.59 8.90
CA LEU A 131 -6.66 0.33 7.92
C LEU A 131 -7.12 1.64 8.53
N THR A 132 -7.86 1.59 9.64
CA THR A 132 -8.42 2.78 10.32
C THR A 132 -7.36 3.66 10.99
N LYS A 133 -6.14 3.15 11.20
CA LYS A 133 -5.01 3.92 11.76
C LYS A 133 -4.23 4.64 10.67
N GLU A 134 -4.13 4.04 9.49
CA GLU A 134 -3.32 4.57 8.38
C GLU A 134 -4.15 5.44 7.43
N TYR A 135 -5.41 5.09 7.20
CA TYR A 135 -6.26 5.69 6.17
C TYR A 135 -7.62 6.12 6.71
N ASP A 136 -8.14 7.20 6.12
CA ASP A 136 -9.51 7.67 6.32
C ASP A 136 -10.48 7.05 5.31
N GLY A 137 -9.98 6.60 4.17
CA GLY A 137 -10.79 5.95 3.14
C GLY A 137 -9.98 5.04 2.23
N LEU A 138 -10.69 4.20 1.48
CA LEU A 138 -10.13 3.26 0.51
C LEU A 138 -10.83 3.41 -0.83
N ALA A 139 -10.07 3.69 -1.89
CA ALA A 139 -10.54 3.63 -3.26
C ALA A 139 -10.12 2.29 -3.89
N TYR A 140 -11.09 1.45 -4.22
CA TYR A 140 -10.87 0.18 -4.88
C TYR A 140 -11.19 0.28 -6.37
N VAL A 141 -10.22 -0.13 -7.19
CA VAL A 141 -10.35 -0.27 -8.65
C VAL A 141 -10.26 -1.76 -8.99
N ALA A 142 -11.31 -2.32 -9.56
CA ALA A 142 -11.42 -3.76 -9.82
C ALA A 142 -10.37 -4.25 -10.84
N ILE A 143 -10.16 -3.48 -11.90
CA ILE A 143 -9.25 -3.82 -12.99
C ILE A 143 -8.40 -2.59 -13.33
N SER A 144 -7.10 -2.66 -13.04
CA SER A 144 -6.14 -1.63 -13.43
C SER A 144 -5.52 -1.91 -14.79
N THR A 145 -5.14 -0.84 -15.50
CA THR A 145 -4.39 -0.92 -16.76
C THR A 145 -3.02 -0.27 -16.60
N PRO A 146 -2.01 -0.66 -17.39
CA PRO A 146 -0.71 -0.02 -17.36
C PRO A 146 -0.84 1.48 -17.67
N SER A 147 -0.12 2.31 -16.91
CA SER A 147 -0.09 3.75 -17.19
C SER A 147 0.55 4.03 -18.56
N VAL A 148 -0.06 4.95 -19.29
CA VAL A 148 0.47 5.47 -20.56
C VAL A 148 1.22 6.76 -20.23
N PRO A 149 2.56 6.80 -20.36
CA PRO A 149 3.32 8.03 -20.20
C PRO A 149 2.93 8.95 -21.36
N SER A 150 2.63 10.20 -21.04
CA SER A 150 2.64 11.24 -22.06
C SER A 150 4.09 11.44 -22.51
N ASP A 151 4.33 11.49 -23.82
CA ASP A 151 5.61 11.99 -24.34
C ASP A 151 5.83 13.39 -23.78
N ALA A 152 6.94 13.58 -23.05
CA ALA A 152 7.37 14.84 -22.47
C ALA A 152 8.43 15.50 -23.36
#